data_AF-A0A3M7PSC4-F1
#
_entry.id   AF-A0A3M7PSC4-F1
#
_cell.length_a   1.000
_cell.length_b   1.000
_cell.length_c   1.000
_cell.angle_alpha   90.00
_cell.angle_beta   90.00
_cell.angle_gamma   90.00
#
_symmetry.space_group_name_H-M   'P 1'
#
loop_
_entity.id
_entity.type
_entity.pdbx_description
1 polymer ?
#
loop_
_entity_poly.entity_id
_entity_poly.type
_entity_poly.pdbx_seq_one_letter_code
_entity_poly.pdbx_strand_id
1 'polypeptide(L)'
;MSTQIKRKPLSLEEKLEISNDFNKNNLTVTELVKKYNRPQSTVSSILKAENQEKIKNLYENNLINLSSKRMRGSNYVKIEEVTDP
;
A
#
# COMPACT_ATOMS: atom_id res chain seq x y z
N MET A 1 23.52 6.06 -14.97
CA MET A 1 23.01 4.78 -14.43
C MET A 1 21.81 5.07 -13.54
N SER A 2 20.58 4.88 -14.02
CA SER A 2 19.41 4.97 -13.14
C SER A 2 19.28 3.66 -12.38
N THR A 3 19.50 3.69 -11.07
CA THR A 3 19.20 2.55 -10.21
C THR A 3 17.68 2.38 -10.18
N GLN A 4 17.17 1.29 -10.75
CA GLN A 4 15.75 0.96 -10.62
C GLN A 4 15.45 0.73 -9.14
N ILE A 5 14.78 1.68 -8.50
CA ILE A 5 14.28 1.52 -7.13
C ILE A 5 13.22 0.42 -7.18
N LYS A 6 13.55 -0.76 -6.65
CA LYS A 6 12.58 -1.86 -6.50
C LYS A 6 11.41 -1.34 -5.66
N ARG A 7 10.20 -1.36 -6.24
CA ARG A 7 8.98 -0.92 -5.57
C ARG A 7 8.69 -1.84 -4.38
N LYS A 8 9.01 -1.40 -3.16
CA LYS A 8 8.61 -2.11 -1.94
C LYS A 8 7.10 -1.91 -1.73
N PRO A 9 6.27 -2.96 -1.86
CA PRO A 9 4.86 -2.85 -1.50
C PRO A 9 4.74 -2.49 -0.01
N LEU A 10 3.69 -1.77 0.33
CA LEU A 10 3.37 -1.40 1.71
C LEU A 10 2.33 -2.38 2.23
N SER A 11 2.61 -3.04 3.35
CA SER A 11 1.68 -4.01 3.95
C SER A 11 0.44 -3.31 4.53
N LEU A 12 -0.61 -4.07 4.84
CA LEU A 12 -1.80 -3.52 5.49
C LEU A 12 -1.48 -3.09 6.94
N GLU A 13 -0.67 -3.89 7.64
CA GLU A 13 -0.15 -3.58 8.99
C GLU A 13 0.64 -2.27 8.99
N GLU A 14 1.60 -2.09 8.07
CA GLU A 14 2.38 -0.85 7.97
C GLU A 14 1.47 0.37 7.74
N LYS A 15 0.41 0.23 6.93
CA LYS A 15 -0.55 1.32 6.71
C LYS A 15 -1.35 1.67 7.96
N LEU A 16 -1.74 0.66 8.74
CA LEU A 16 -2.47 0.85 9.98
C LEU A 16 -1.58 1.50 11.04
N GLU A 17 -0.32 1.09 11.14
CA GLU A 17 0.67 1.71 12.03
C GLU A 17 0.90 3.19 11.70
N ILE A 18 1.08 3.54 10.43
CA ILE A 18 1.21 4.95 9.99
C ILE A 18 -0.02 5.77 10.42
N SER A 19 -1.22 5.21 10.25
CA SER A 19 -2.45 5.88 10.66
C SER A 19 -2.55 6.05 12.19
N ASN A 20 -2.14 5.04 12.94
CA ASN A 20 -2.16 5.08 14.40
C ASN A 20 -1.13 6.06 14.96
N ASP A 21 0.06 6.12 14.38
CA ASP A 21 1.10 7.06 14.76
C ASP A 21 0.68 8.52 14.54
N PHE A 22 -0.03 8.79 13.44
CA PHE A 22 -0.58 10.12 13.19
C PHE A 22 -1.66 10.49 14.22
N ASN A 23 -2.60 9.58 14.49
CA ASN A 23 -3.77 9.87 15.33
C ASN A 23 -3.51 9.76 16.84
N LYS A 24 -2.65 8.84 17.29
CA LYS A 24 -2.40 8.56 18.72
C LYS A 24 -1.13 9.24 19.24
N ASN A 25 -0.08 9.25 18.43
CA ASN A 25 1.22 9.81 18.82
C ASN A 25 1.39 11.26 18.34
N ASN A 26 0.38 11.83 17.69
CA ASN A 26 0.37 13.19 17.11
C ASN A 26 1.60 13.48 16.22
N LEU A 27 2.14 12.45 15.57
CA LEU A 27 3.32 12.59 14.72
C LEU A 27 2.96 13.38 13.46
N THR A 28 3.84 14.28 13.05
CA THR A 28 3.70 15.05 11.83
C THR A 28 3.97 14.20 10.59
N VAL A 29 3.44 14.62 9.44
CA VAL A 29 3.67 13.94 8.15
C VAL A 29 5.18 13.81 7.86
N THR A 30 5.97 14.82 8.21
CA THR A 30 7.43 14.82 8.04
C THR A 30 8.14 13.78 8.89
N GLU A 31 7.67 13.56 10.12
CA GLU A 31 8.22 12.53 11.00
C GLU A 31 7.85 11.13 10.51
N LEU A 32 6.63 10.96 10.03
CA LEU A 32 6.17 9.69 9.43
C LEU A 32 6.96 9.33 8.17
N VAL A 33 7.24 10.32 7.31
CA VAL A 33 8.08 10.13 6.12
C VAL A 33 9.46 9.61 6.50
N LYS A 34 10.07 10.18 7.54
CA LYS A 34 11.38 9.75 8.05
C LYS A 34 11.32 8.37 8.71
N LYS A 35 10.34 8.14 9.59
CA LYS A 35 10.17 6.90 10.37
C LYS A 35 9.95 5.69 9.47
N TYR A 36 9.09 5.83 8.46
CA TYR A 36 8.73 4.72 7.57
C TYR A 36 9.52 4.70 6.26
N ASN A 37 10.39 5.70 6.04
CA ASN A 37 11.12 5.90 4.79
C ASN A 37 10.21 5.81 3.55
N ARG A 38 9.05 6.46 3.62
CA ARG A 38 8.04 6.46 2.54
C ARG A 38 7.84 7.87 1.98
N PRO A 39 7.56 8.00 0.67
CA PRO A 39 7.29 9.30 0.07
C PRO A 39 6.14 10.02 0.78
N GLN A 40 6.25 11.33 0.92
CA GLN A 40 5.21 12.18 1.51
C GLN A 40 3.84 11.95 0.86
N SER A 41 3.79 11.81 -0.47
CA SER A 41 2.56 11.51 -1.21
C SER A 41 1.88 10.22 -0.78
N THR A 42 2.68 9.20 -0.42
CA THR A 42 2.17 7.91 0.08
C THR A 42 1.61 8.08 1.48
N VAL A 43 2.34 8.75 2.37
CA VAL A 43 1.88 9.03 3.74
C VAL A 43 0.59 9.84 3.71
N SER A 44 0.55 10.95 2.98
CA SER A 44 -0.67 11.77 2.83
C SER A 44 -1.85 10.98 2.25
N SER A 45 -1.61 10.03 1.34
CA SER A 45 -2.69 9.20 0.80
C SER A 45 -3.25 8.24 1.85
N ILE A 46 -2.40 7.69 2.72
CA ILE A 46 -2.82 6.80 3.83
C ILE A 46 -3.63 7.59 4.86
N LEU A 47 -3.22 8.83 5.16
CA LEU A 47 -3.85 9.67 6.18
C LEU A 47 -5.19 10.30 5.76
N LYS A 48 -5.65 10.09 4.53
CA LYS A 48 -7.00 10.52 4.13
C LYS A 48 -8.04 9.75 4.95
N ALA A 49 -9.02 10.44 5.52
CA ALA A 49 -10.05 9.85 6.37
C ALA A 49 -10.72 8.61 5.75
N GLU A 50 -11.17 8.72 4.49
CA GLU A 50 -11.77 7.60 3.76
C GLU A 50 -10.85 6.37 3.66
N ASN A 51 -9.54 6.59 3.55
CA ASN A 51 -8.57 5.51 3.42
C ASN A 51 -8.23 4.90 4.78
N GLN A 52 -8.16 5.71 5.84
CA GLN A 52 -7.95 5.22 7.21
C GLN A 52 -9.08 4.28 7.62
N GLU A 53 -10.33 4.65 7.35
CA GLU A 53 -11.50 3.81 7.63
C GLU A 53 -11.45 2.50 6.82
N LYS A 54 -11.15 2.58 5.52
CA LYS A 54 -10.96 1.38 4.67
C LYS A 54 -9.86 0.47 5.21
N ILE A 55 -8.70 1.02 5.58
CA ILE A 55 -7.56 0.24 6.11
C ILE A 55 -7.96 -0.48 7.40
N LYS A 56 -8.61 0.23 8.32
CA LYS A 56 -9.09 -0.34 9.58
C LYS A 56 -10.09 -1.47 9.33
N ASN A 57 -11.10 -1.22 8.48
CA ASN A 57 -12.11 -2.23 8.15
C ASN A 57 -11.50 -3.46 7.48
N LEU A 58 -10.52 -3.29 6.58
CA LEU A 58 -9.84 -4.43 5.95
C LEU A 58 -9.04 -5.26 6.96
N TYR A 59 -8.42 -4.60 7.93
CA TYR A 59 -7.63 -5.26 8.97
C TYR A 59 -8.51 -6.02 9.96
N GLU A 60 -9.54 -5.36 10.51
CA GLU A 60 -10.46 -5.94 11.51
C GLU A 60 -11.27 -7.12 10.95
N ASN A 61 -11.72 -7.01 9.69
CA ASN A 61 -12.50 -8.09 9.07
C ASN A 61 -11.64 -9.26 8.59
N ASN A 62 -10.32 -9.26 8.83
CA ASN A 62 -9.37 -10.27 8.34
C ASN A 62 -9.62 -10.64 6.86
N LEU A 63 -10.04 -9.66 6.03
CA LEU A 63 -10.35 -9.87 4.61
C LEU A 63 -9.10 -10.10 3.76
N ILE A 64 -8.00 -10.50 4.40
CA ILE A 64 -6.78 -11.01 3.80
C ILE A 64 -7.04 -12.43 3.30
N ASN A 65 -8.05 -12.61 2.44
CA ASN A 65 -7.97 -13.68 1.48
C ASN A 65 -6.84 -13.28 0.53
N LEU A 66 -5.68 -13.94 0.72
CA LEU A 66 -4.39 -13.70 0.05
C LEU A 66 -4.46 -13.76 -1.50
N SER A 67 -5.62 -14.09 -2.08
CA SER A 67 -5.87 -14.09 -3.53
C SER A 67 -6.06 -12.70 -4.13
N SER A 68 -6.31 -11.66 -3.33
CA SER A 68 -6.29 -10.26 -3.80
C SER A 68 -4.86 -9.69 -3.91
N LYS A 69 -3.89 -10.56 -4.22
CA LYS A 69 -2.62 -10.19 -4.87
C LYS A 69 -2.99 -9.30 -6.06
N ARG A 70 -2.82 -7.97 -5.91
CA ARG A 70 -2.92 -6.95 -6.97
C ARG A 70 -3.79 -7.37 -8.17
N MET A 71 -5.04 -6.93 -8.22
CA MET A 71 -5.74 -6.78 -9.52
C MET A 71 -5.07 -5.68 -10.34
N ARG A 72 -3.82 -5.88 -10.73
CA ARG A 72 -3.25 -5.22 -11.90
C ARG A 72 -3.32 -6.28 -12.97
N GLY A 73 -4.46 -6.36 -13.64
CA GLY A 73 -4.57 -7.14 -14.87
C GLY A 73 -3.39 -6.75 -15.74
N SER A 74 -2.50 -7.70 -16.03
CA SER A 74 -1.45 -7.45 -17.00
C SER A 74 -2.17 -7.34 -18.35
N ASN A 75 -1.82 -6.37 -19.18
CA ASN A 75 -2.32 -6.33 -20.56
C ASN A 75 -1.79 -7.52 -21.40
N TYR A 76 -0.93 -8.36 -20.82
CA TYR A 76 -0.23 -9.46 -21.47
C TYR A 76 -0.91 -10.83 -21.31
N VAL A 77 -1.97 -10.95 -20.47
CA VAL A 77 -2.72 -12.22 -20.34
C VAL A 77 -3.29 -12.70 -21.70
N LYS A 78 -3.49 -11.79 -22.66
CA LYS A 78 -4.02 -12.11 -24.00
C LYS A 78 -3.00 -12.67 -25.01
N ILE A 79 -1.71 -12.76 -24.68
CA ILE A 79 -0.70 -13.22 -25.66
C ILE A 79 -0.36 -14.70 -25.50
N GLU A 80 -0.57 -15.29 -24.32
CA GLU A 80 -0.21 -16.70 -24.06
C GLU A 80 -1.21 -17.72 -24.63
N GLU A 81 -2.40 -17.31 -25.09
CA GLU A 81 -3.37 -18.20 -25.78
C GLU A 81 -3.15 -18.31 -27.31
N VAL A 82 -2.22 -17.54 -27.89
CA VAL A 82 -2.03 -17.48 -29.36
C VAL A 82 -0.74 -18.19 -29.81
N THR A 83 0.01 -18.79 -28.90
CA THR A 83 1.25 -19.52 -29.22
C THR A 83 1.30 -20.89 -28.56
N ASP A 84 0.29 -21.71 -28.81
CA ASP A 84 0.45 -23.17 -28.81
C ASP A 84 0.16 -23.66 -30.25
N PRO A 85 1.18 -24.17 -30.99
CA PRO A 85 1.00 -24.77 -32.31
C PRO A 85 0.31 -26.14 -32.27
#